data_AF-A0A0U1HRT5-F1
#
_entry.id   AF-A0A0U1HRT5-F1
#
_cell.length_a   1.000
_cell.length_b   1.000
_cell.length_c   1.000
_cell.angle_alpha   90.00
_cell.angle_beta   90.00
_cell.angle_gamma   90.00
#
_symmetry.space_group_name_H-M   'P 1'
#
loop_
_entity.id
_entity.type
_entity.pdbx_description
1 polymer ?
#
loop_
_entity_poly.entity_id
_entity_poly.type
_entity_poly.pdbx_seq_one_letter_code
_entity_poly.pdbx_strand_id
1 'polypeptide(L)'
;MAADNSIKHTLDKNIKIGINSSGVRQEFDSMGEVSVPADRYWGAQTQRSLQHFNIGNDLMPKDVYHAYGYIKKACALVNFEAGRLVDWKKDAIIQAADETISGNLDDHYPLYVWQTGSGTQSNMNVNEVISNRAIQLLGGSLGTQDPIGPNDDVNMGQSSNDTFPTAMHIAVIFSLDEKLIPSIQQLIDIIESKAASWMNVVKIGRTHLEDAVPLTVGQEWYGWAGQLRDSLDDIKRSKTDLYKLAVGGTAVGTGLNAPKGFSKDVAAKIAELTQKPFITAPNKFTAQGSLDALVRAHSAIKGLAVSLIKIANDMRWLASGPRCGLSELILPSNEPGSSIMPGKVNPTQCEAVVMIGIQVMGNDTAISISGSQGNFELNAMRPVIINNLLHSILILADGCQKFREFSVEGTTLNNEKIKEYVDDSVMLVTALSPIIGYQNSAHIAENAIQKNITLKESAISSGKISEEDFDKYVNAIAMTGNGLSGA
;
A
#
# COMPACT_ATOMS: atom_id res chain seq x y z
N MET A 1 -36.17 -26.62 2.74
CA MET A 1 -36.67 -27.71 1.88
C MET A 1 -35.49 -28.63 1.63
N ALA A 2 -35.62 -29.94 1.84
CA ALA A 2 -34.56 -30.88 1.50
C ALA A 2 -34.35 -30.83 -0.01
N ALA A 3 -33.12 -30.59 -0.46
CA ALA A 3 -32.79 -30.63 -1.88
C ALA A 3 -33.15 -32.02 -2.42
N ASP A 4 -33.87 -32.07 -3.53
CA ASP A 4 -34.11 -33.32 -4.24
C ASP A 4 -32.76 -33.82 -4.81
N ASN A 5 -32.10 -34.69 -4.05
CA ASN A 5 -30.81 -35.27 -4.39
C ASN A 5 -30.89 -36.30 -5.55
N SER A 6 -32.05 -36.46 -6.20
CA SER A 6 -32.24 -37.43 -7.28
C SER A 6 -31.65 -36.97 -8.63
N ILE A 7 -31.52 -35.65 -8.85
CA ILE A 7 -30.95 -35.09 -10.09
C ILE A 7 -29.43 -34.89 -9.90
N LYS A 8 -28.63 -35.66 -10.63
CA LYS A 8 -27.18 -35.50 -10.70
C LYS A 8 -26.79 -34.78 -11.99
N HIS A 9 -26.23 -33.59 -11.86
CA HIS A 9 -25.54 -32.93 -12.97
C HIS A 9 -24.10 -33.43 -13.07
N THR A 10 -23.59 -33.61 -14.29
CA THR A 10 -22.18 -33.93 -14.54
C THR A 10 -21.43 -32.63 -14.81
N LEU A 11 -20.41 -32.35 -14.00
CA LEU A 11 -19.54 -31.19 -14.16
C LEU A 11 -18.55 -31.43 -15.30
N ASP A 12 -18.56 -30.59 -16.33
CA ASP A 12 -17.53 -30.58 -17.37
C ASP A 12 -16.50 -29.47 -17.10
N LYS A 13 -15.39 -29.88 -16.45
CA LYS A 13 -14.26 -28.99 -16.14
C LYS A 13 -13.49 -28.52 -17.39
N ASN A 14 -13.77 -29.08 -18.57
CA ASN A 14 -13.07 -28.73 -19.81
C ASN A 14 -13.74 -27.59 -20.58
N ILE A 15 -14.95 -27.17 -20.18
CA ILE A 15 -15.62 -26.02 -20.81
C ILE A 15 -14.76 -24.77 -20.57
N LYS A 16 -14.21 -24.21 -21.65
CA LYS A 16 -13.41 -22.99 -21.59
C LYS A 16 -14.23 -21.81 -21.08
N ILE A 17 -13.55 -20.87 -20.44
CA ILE A 17 -14.12 -19.57 -20.09
C ILE A 17 -14.43 -18.80 -21.38
N GLY A 18 -15.57 -18.14 -21.41
CA GLY A 18 -16.06 -17.35 -22.54
C GLY A 18 -17.47 -17.75 -22.97
N ILE A 19 -18.17 -16.79 -23.55
CA ILE A 19 -19.53 -16.95 -24.10
C ILE A 19 -19.53 -16.44 -25.54
N ASN A 20 -19.64 -17.35 -26.50
CA ASN A 20 -19.73 -16.99 -27.93
C ASN A 20 -21.19 -16.69 -28.32
N SER A 21 -21.78 -15.67 -27.70
CA SER A 21 -23.14 -15.21 -27.99
C SER A 21 -23.18 -13.71 -28.22
N SER A 22 -24.01 -13.25 -29.14
CA SER A 22 -24.17 -11.83 -29.49
C SER A 22 -25.56 -11.32 -29.12
N GLY A 23 -25.67 -10.03 -28.82
CA GLY A 23 -26.95 -9.38 -28.47
C GLY A 23 -27.17 -9.35 -26.96
N VAL A 24 -28.41 -9.60 -26.53
CA VAL A 24 -28.80 -9.57 -25.12
C VAL A 24 -29.49 -10.85 -24.70
N ARG A 25 -29.36 -11.23 -23.42
CA ARG A 25 -30.20 -12.23 -22.75
C ARG A 25 -31.08 -11.54 -21.72
N GLN A 26 -32.26 -12.11 -21.45
CA GLN A 26 -33.09 -11.66 -20.34
C GLN A 26 -32.64 -12.35 -19.06
N GLU A 27 -32.47 -11.56 -18.01
CA GLU A 27 -32.24 -11.98 -16.64
C GLU A 27 -33.32 -11.37 -15.76
N PHE A 28 -33.49 -11.88 -14.54
CA PHE A 28 -34.50 -11.36 -13.62
C PHE A 28 -33.97 -11.25 -12.20
N ASP A 29 -34.53 -10.31 -11.46
CA ASP A 29 -34.42 -10.19 -10.01
C ASP A 29 -35.80 -9.90 -9.41
N SER A 30 -35.87 -9.58 -8.12
CA SER A 30 -37.14 -9.26 -7.46
C SER A 30 -37.82 -8.00 -7.99
N MET A 31 -37.15 -7.17 -8.80
CA MET A 31 -37.71 -5.99 -9.45
C MET A 31 -38.19 -6.25 -10.89
N GLY A 32 -38.07 -7.50 -11.37
CA GLY A 32 -38.51 -7.93 -12.69
C GLY A 32 -37.35 -8.19 -13.67
N GLU A 33 -37.66 -8.24 -14.95
CA GLU A 33 -36.71 -8.57 -16.02
C GLU A 33 -35.76 -7.40 -16.34
N VAL A 34 -34.57 -7.73 -16.85
CA VAL A 34 -33.58 -6.80 -17.39
C VAL A 34 -32.75 -7.46 -18.49
N SER A 35 -32.45 -6.69 -19.54
CA SER A 35 -31.63 -7.15 -20.66
C SER A 35 -30.14 -6.98 -20.36
N VAL A 36 -29.39 -8.07 -20.45
CA VAL A 36 -27.95 -8.16 -20.15
C VAL A 36 -27.18 -8.56 -21.42
N PRO A 37 -25.99 -8.02 -21.71
CA PRO A 37 -25.18 -8.48 -22.83
C PRO A 37 -24.96 -10.00 -22.83
N ALA A 38 -25.22 -10.66 -23.96
CA ALA A 38 -25.22 -12.12 -24.04
C ALA A 38 -23.83 -12.75 -23.87
N ASP A 39 -22.76 -11.97 -24.04
CA ASP A 39 -21.35 -12.34 -23.93
C ASP A 39 -20.77 -12.23 -22.50
N ARG A 40 -21.61 -11.94 -21.49
CA ARG A 40 -21.14 -11.64 -20.11
C ARG A 40 -21.74 -12.56 -19.06
N TYR A 41 -20.99 -12.93 -18.02
CA TYR A 41 -21.52 -13.78 -16.94
C TYR A 41 -22.32 -13.03 -15.86
N TRP A 42 -22.22 -11.69 -15.74
CA TRP A 42 -22.99 -10.97 -14.71
C TRP A 42 -24.49 -10.98 -15.00
N GLY A 43 -25.35 -10.82 -14.00
CA GLY A 43 -26.80 -10.95 -14.13
C GLY A 43 -27.55 -9.64 -13.93
N ALA A 44 -28.79 -9.77 -13.47
CA ALA A 44 -29.74 -8.66 -13.39
C ALA A 44 -29.29 -7.52 -12.48
N GLN A 45 -28.80 -7.82 -11.28
CA GLN A 45 -28.43 -6.79 -10.30
C GLN A 45 -27.19 -6.03 -10.70
N THR A 46 -26.21 -6.70 -11.31
CA THR A 46 -25.04 -6.03 -11.90
C THR A 46 -25.47 -5.08 -13.01
N GLN A 47 -26.36 -5.53 -13.91
CA GLN A 47 -26.85 -4.70 -15.01
C GLN A 47 -27.61 -3.47 -14.51
N ARG A 48 -28.46 -3.63 -13.49
CA ARG A 48 -29.13 -2.48 -12.84
C ARG A 48 -28.14 -1.55 -12.15
N SER A 49 -27.08 -2.09 -11.53
CA SER A 49 -26.04 -1.27 -10.91
C SER A 49 -25.33 -0.40 -11.97
N LEU A 50 -24.96 -0.99 -13.11
CA LEU A 50 -24.36 -0.23 -14.22
C LEU A 50 -25.27 0.87 -14.77
N GLN A 51 -26.58 0.65 -14.81
CA GLN A 51 -27.52 1.67 -15.27
C GLN A 51 -27.61 2.86 -14.32
N HIS A 52 -27.49 2.64 -13.01
CA HIS A 52 -27.74 3.68 -12.00
C HIS A 52 -26.48 4.30 -11.39
N PHE A 53 -25.35 3.59 -11.40
CA PHE A 53 -24.12 3.94 -10.68
C PHE A 53 -22.88 3.99 -11.57
N ASN A 54 -23.05 4.13 -12.88
CA ASN A 54 -21.95 4.45 -13.80
C ASN A 54 -21.53 5.92 -13.64
N ILE A 55 -20.76 6.19 -12.58
CA ILE A 55 -20.29 7.52 -12.18
C ILE A 55 -18.76 7.52 -12.30
N GLY A 56 -18.21 8.49 -13.02
CA GLY A 56 -16.76 8.63 -13.18
C GLY A 56 -16.11 7.47 -13.93
N ASN A 57 -14.81 7.25 -13.67
CA ASN A 57 -14.02 6.16 -14.28
C ASN A 57 -13.44 5.20 -13.22
N ASP A 58 -13.80 5.39 -11.95
CA ASP A 58 -13.29 4.61 -10.83
C ASP A 58 -14.01 3.27 -10.78
N LEU A 59 -13.43 2.26 -11.45
CA LEU A 59 -13.89 0.87 -11.34
C LEU A 59 -13.50 0.30 -9.97
N MET A 60 -14.34 -0.59 -9.44
CA MET A 60 -14.02 -1.34 -8.23
C MET A 60 -12.71 -2.12 -8.44
N PRO A 61 -11.72 -2.04 -7.53
CA PRO A 61 -10.43 -2.71 -7.70
C PRO A 61 -10.57 -4.23 -7.90
N LYS A 62 -9.86 -4.79 -8.90
CA LYS A 62 -9.90 -6.22 -9.23
C LYS A 62 -9.47 -7.12 -8.08
N ASP A 63 -8.51 -6.65 -7.27
CA ASP A 63 -8.06 -7.33 -6.05
C ASP A 63 -9.24 -7.66 -5.08
N VAL A 64 -10.30 -6.85 -5.05
CA VAL A 64 -11.51 -7.12 -4.24
C VAL A 64 -12.31 -8.30 -4.80
N TYR A 65 -12.42 -8.42 -6.12
CA TYR A 65 -13.10 -9.53 -6.77
C TYR A 65 -12.31 -10.84 -6.62
N HIS A 66 -10.99 -10.79 -6.76
CA HIS A 66 -10.13 -11.97 -6.53
C HIS A 66 -10.23 -12.45 -5.08
N ALA A 67 -10.21 -11.51 -4.11
CA ALA A 67 -10.44 -11.81 -2.69
C ALA A 67 -11.80 -12.47 -2.43
N TYR A 68 -12.84 -12.04 -3.15
CA TYR A 68 -14.16 -12.62 -3.08
C TYR A 68 -14.19 -14.10 -3.52
N GLY A 69 -13.39 -14.48 -4.52
CA GLY A 69 -13.27 -15.87 -4.95
C GLY A 69 -12.88 -16.80 -3.80
N TYR A 70 -11.92 -16.40 -2.95
CA TYR A 70 -11.55 -17.17 -1.73
C TYR A 70 -12.74 -17.34 -0.79
N ILE A 71 -13.53 -16.28 -0.59
CA ILE A 71 -14.70 -16.30 0.29
C ILE A 71 -15.76 -17.25 -0.24
N LYS A 72 -16.11 -17.15 -1.54
CA LYS A 72 -17.13 -18.01 -2.15
C LYS A 72 -16.71 -19.47 -2.17
N LYS A 73 -15.44 -19.75 -2.45
CA LYS A 73 -14.85 -21.10 -2.35
C LYS A 73 -14.93 -21.66 -0.93
N ALA A 74 -14.50 -20.89 0.07
CA ALA A 74 -14.55 -21.31 1.47
C ALA A 74 -15.99 -21.56 1.95
N CYS A 75 -16.93 -20.67 1.62
CA CYS A 75 -18.34 -20.83 1.97
C CYS A 75 -18.97 -22.06 1.29
N ALA A 76 -18.63 -22.37 0.04
CA ALA A 76 -19.13 -23.56 -0.64
C ALA A 76 -18.65 -24.85 0.04
N LEU A 77 -17.36 -24.92 0.40
CA LEU A 77 -16.77 -26.05 1.13
C LEU A 77 -17.45 -26.25 2.50
N VAL A 78 -17.59 -25.18 3.28
CA VAL A 78 -18.21 -25.27 4.62
C VAL A 78 -19.69 -25.61 4.56
N ASN A 79 -20.44 -25.06 3.59
CA ASN A 79 -21.85 -25.43 3.42
C ASN A 79 -22.02 -26.89 2.96
N PHE A 80 -21.10 -27.42 2.16
CA PHE A 80 -21.09 -28.85 1.82
C PHE A 80 -20.80 -29.72 3.04
N GLU A 81 -19.77 -29.40 3.83
CA GLU A 81 -19.44 -30.09 5.07
C GLU A 81 -20.60 -30.06 6.09
N ALA A 82 -21.37 -28.97 6.10
CA ALA A 82 -22.58 -28.81 6.91
C ALA A 82 -23.83 -29.50 6.33
N GLY A 83 -23.72 -30.21 5.20
CA GLY A 83 -24.83 -30.90 4.53
C GLY A 83 -25.89 -29.99 3.91
N ARG A 84 -25.56 -28.71 3.69
CA ARG A 84 -26.48 -27.69 3.13
C ARG A 84 -26.32 -27.50 1.63
N LEU A 85 -25.16 -27.85 1.07
CA LEU A 85 -24.86 -27.77 -0.35
C LEU A 85 -24.51 -29.17 -0.87
N VAL A 86 -25.06 -29.56 -2.01
CA VAL A 86 -24.79 -30.87 -2.63
C VAL A 86 -23.46 -30.86 -3.38
N ASP A 87 -22.86 -32.04 -3.53
CA ASP A 87 -21.48 -32.22 -4.01
C ASP A 87 -21.22 -31.55 -5.38
N TRP A 88 -22.08 -31.78 -6.36
CA TRP A 88 -21.91 -31.23 -7.72
C TRP A 88 -22.08 -29.71 -7.78
N LYS A 89 -22.95 -29.11 -6.93
CA LYS A 89 -23.06 -27.64 -6.81
C LYS A 89 -21.79 -27.07 -6.22
N LYS A 90 -21.28 -27.69 -5.15
CA LYS A 90 -20.03 -27.32 -4.49
C LYS A 90 -18.87 -27.35 -5.49
N ASP A 91 -18.71 -28.42 -6.27
CA ASP A 91 -17.60 -28.51 -7.24
C ASP A 91 -17.69 -27.46 -8.36
N ALA A 92 -18.89 -27.18 -8.88
CA ALA A 92 -19.09 -26.16 -9.91
C ALA A 92 -18.78 -24.74 -9.40
N ILE A 93 -19.23 -24.42 -8.17
CA ILE A 93 -18.96 -23.13 -7.52
C ILE A 93 -17.47 -22.97 -7.22
N ILE A 94 -16.80 -24.03 -6.74
CA ILE A 94 -15.36 -24.00 -6.48
C ILE A 94 -14.58 -23.71 -7.76
N GLN A 95 -14.92 -24.37 -8.88
CA GLN A 95 -14.25 -24.14 -10.15
C GLN A 95 -14.40 -22.67 -10.61
N ALA A 96 -15.61 -22.13 -10.58
CA ALA A 96 -15.86 -20.73 -10.95
C ALA A 96 -15.19 -19.73 -9.98
N ALA A 97 -15.12 -20.07 -8.70
CA ALA A 97 -14.42 -19.28 -7.70
C ALA A 97 -12.88 -19.29 -7.92
N ASP A 98 -12.29 -20.41 -8.33
CA ASP A 98 -10.86 -20.47 -8.70
C ASP A 98 -10.56 -19.64 -9.95
N GLU A 99 -11.48 -19.62 -10.92
CA GLU A 99 -11.39 -18.73 -12.09
C GLU A 99 -11.55 -17.24 -11.72
N THR A 100 -12.29 -16.94 -10.64
CA THR A 100 -12.37 -15.59 -10.06
C THR A 100 -11.07 -15.21 -9.34
N ILE A 101 -10.49 -16.12 -8.54
CA ILE A 101 -9.23 -15.89 -7.80
C ILE A 101 -8.07 -15.61 -8.78
N SER A 102 -8.03 -16.32 -9.91
CA SER A 102 -6.96 -16.20 -10.92
C SER A 102 -7.11 -14.98 -11.85
N GLY A 103 -8.19 -14.22 -11.73
CA GLY A 103 -8.47 -13.06 -12.59
C GLY A 103 -8.97 -13.41 -14.00
N ASN A 104 -9.21 -14.68 -14.30
CA ASN A 104 -9.69 -15.11 -15.61
C ASN A 104 -11.12 -14.62 -15.94
N LEU A 105 -11.84 -14.10 -14.94
CA LEU A 105 -13.19 -13.55 -15.08
C LEU A 105 -13.26 -12.02 -14.94
N ASP A 106 -12.13 -11.31 -14.96
CA ASP A 106 -12.06 -9.87 -14.64
C ASP A 106 -12.94 -8.98 -15.53
N ASP A 107 -13.10 -9.35 -16.80
CA ASP A 107 -13.96 -8.67 -17.77
C ASP A 107 -15.46 -8.75 -17.43
N HIS A 108 -15.83 -9.55 -16.44
CA HIS A 108 -17.21 -9.70 -15.96
C HIS A 108 -17.49 -8.95 -14.66
N TYR A 109 -16.56 -8.13 -14.20
CA TYR A 109 -16.69 -7.28 -13.02
C TYR A 109 -16.63 -5.79 -13.37
N PRO A 110 -17.72 -5.20 -13.93
CA PRO A 110 -17.70 -3.87 -14.54
C PRO A 110 -18.11 -2.74 -13.58
N LEU A 111 -18.36 -3.03 -12.30
CA LEU A 111 -18.97 -2.05 -11.40
C LEU A 111 -17.99 -0.99 -10.91
N TYR A 112 -18.54 0.19 -10.62
CA TYR A 112 -17.81 1.36 -10.16
C TYR A 112 -17.69 1.38 -8.63
N VAL A 113 -16.74 2.16 -8.13
CA VAL A 113 -16.55 2.45 -6.70
C VAL A 113 -17.78 3.15 -6.12
N TRP A 114 -18.38 4.07 -6.87
CA TRP A 114 -19.49 4.93 -6.44
C TRP A 114 -20.84 4.22 -6.52
N GLN A 115 -20.96 3.14 -5.75
CA GLN A 115 -22.10 2.24 -5.73
C GLN A 115 -22.76 2.23 -4.33
N THR A 116 -23.63 1.26 -4.04
CA THR A 116 -24.14 1.06 -2.68
C THR A 116 -23.00 0.95 -1.66
N GLY A 117 -23.09 1.74 -0.60
CA GLY A 117 -22.02 1.90 0.39
C GLY A 117 -21.63 0.64 1.17
N SER A 118 -22.52 -0.36 1.18
CA SER A 118 -22.26 -1.68 1.77
C SER A 118 -21.35 -2.56 0.91
N GLY A 119 -21.23 -2.26 -0.39
CA GLY A 119 -20.61 -3.13 -1.39
C GLY A 119 -21.52 -4.27 -1.89
N THR A 120 -22.83 -4.22 -1.59
CA THR A 120 -23.81 -5.25 -2.01
C THR A 120 -23.82 -5.50 -3.52
N GLN A 121 -23.70 -4.46 -4.34
CA GLN A 121 -23.71 -4.62 -5.80
C GLN A 121 -22.48 -5.39 -6.29
N SER A 122 -21.27 -5.14 -5.76
CA SER A 122 -20.10 -5.99 -6.04
C SER A 122 -20.22 -7.41 -5.51
N ASN A 123 -20.80 -7.61 -4.31
CA ASN A 123 -21.08 -8.98 -3.82
C ASN A 123 -22.00 -9.74 -4.78
N MET A 124 -23.09 -9.09 -5.22
CA MET A 124 -24.02 -9.70 -6.16
C MET A 124 -23.42 -9.91 -7.54
N ASN A 125 -22.55 -9.00 -8.00
CA ASN A 125 -21.80 -9.20 -9.23
C ASN A 125 -20.93 -10.46 -9.19
N VAL A 126 -20.22 -10.71 -8.09
CA VAL A 126 -19.49 -11.96 -7.88
C VAL A 126 -20.45 -13.15 -7.88
N ASN A 127 -21.56 -13.07 -7.14
CA ASN A 127 -22.52 -14.16 -7.05
C ASN A 127 -23.10 -14.54 -8.41
N GLU A 128 -23.51 -13.55 -9.21
CA GLU A 128 -24.08 -13.74 -10.54
C GLU A 128 -23.06 -14.32 -11.52
N VAL A 129 -21.82 -13.81 -11.52
CA VAL A 129 -20.75 -14.33 -12.38
C VAL A 129 -20.42 -15.77 -12.04
N ILE A 130 -20.25 -16.10 -10.75
CA ILE A 130 -19.96 -17.47 -10.31
C ILE A 130 -21.16 -18.39 -10.59
N SER A 131 -22.39 -17.93 -10.36
CA SER A 131 -23.62 -18.69 -10.67
C SER A 131 -23.70 -19.01 -12.15
N ASN A 132 -23.63 -18.02 -13.04
CA ASN A 132 -23.73 -18.24 -14.49
C ASN A 132 -22.56 -19.06 -15.03
N ARG A 133 -21.35 -18.89 -14.49
CA ARG A 133 -20.22 -19.74 -14.85
C ARG A 133 -20.41 -21.18 -14.40
N ALA A 134 -20.88 -21.40 -13.18
CA ALA A 134 -21.21 -22.74 -12.67
C ALA A 134 -22.35 -23.41 -13.46
N ILE A 135 -23.38 -22.65 -13.86
CA ILE A 135 -24.44 -23.13 -14.76
C ILE A 135 -23.85 -23.60 -16.09
N GLN A 136 -22.96 -22.81 -16.70
CA GLN A 136 -22.29 -23.19 -17.94
C GLN A 136 -21.51 -24.50 -17.79
N LEU A 137 -20.75 -24.65 -16.70
CA LEU A 137 -19.97 -25.85 -16.38
C LEU A 137 -20.84 -27.11 -16.18
N LEU A 138 -22.13 -26.92 -15.88
CA LEU A 138 -23.12 -27.99 -15.69
C LEU A 138 -24.03 -28.19 -16.92
N GLY A 139 -23.74 -27.50 -18.04
CA GLY A 139 -24.51 -27.58 -19.27
C GLY A 139 -25.88 -26.90 -19.22
N GLY A 140 -26.11 -26.03 -18.24
CA GLY A 140 -27.35 -25.26 -18.10
C GLY A 140 -27.39 -24.02 -19.00
N SER A 141 -28.48 -23.26 -18.90
CA SER A 141 -28.69 -22.02 -19.65
C SER A 141 -28.43 -20.79 -18.77
N LEU A 142 -27.53 -19.90 -19.18
CA LEU A 142 -27.22 -18.69 -18.39
C LEU A 142 -28.47 -17.82 -18.19
N GLY A 143 -28.56 -17.19 -17.02
CA GLY A 143 -29.63 -16.30 -16.62
C GLY A 143 -30.92 -16.96 -16.12
N THR A 144 -30.98 -18.30 -16.13
CA THR A 144 -32.11 -19.04 -15.53
C THR A 144 -32.02 -19.13 -14.02
N GLN A 145 -30.84 -18.90 -13.44
CA GLN A 145 -30.50 -19.18 -12.04
C GLN A 145 -30.67 -20.68 -11.67
N ASP A 146 -30.69 -21.56 -12.67
CA ASP A 146 -30.83 -23.01 -12.54
C ASP A 146 -29.74 -23.73 -13.36
N PRO A 147 -29.00 -24.69 -12.77
CA PRO A 147 -29.21 -25.30 -11.45
C PRO A 147 -28.51 -24.60 -10.27
N ILE A 148 -27.86 -23.46 -10.50
CA ILE A 148 -27.11 -22.70 -9.46
C ILE A 148 -27.68 -21.30 -9.30
N GLY A 149 -28.32 -21.04 -8.16
CA GLY A 149 -28.84 -19.72 -7.82
C GLY A 149 -27.77 -18.80 -7.22
N PRO A 150 -27.69 -17.51 -7.62
CA PRO A 150 -26.71 -16.58 -7.08
C PRO A 150 -26.93 -16.30 -5.58
N ASN A 151 -28.17 -16.30 -5.11
CA ASN A 151 -28.50 -16.08 -3.70
C ASN A 151 -28.52 -17.38 -2.90
N ASP A 152 -29.28 -18.37 -3.36
CA ASP A 152 -29.57 -19.58 -2.59
C ASP A 152 -28.40 -20.57 -2.53
N ASP A 153 -27.53 -20.58 -3.55
CA ASP A 153 -26.35 -21.45 -3.59
C ASP A 153 -25.05 -20.68 -3.36
N VAL A 154 -24.74 -19.68 -4.21
CA VAL A 154 -23.44 -18.97 -4.16
C VAL A 154 -23.33 -18.07 -2.91
N ASN A 155 -24.42 -17.43 -2.51
CA ASN A 155 -24.48 -16.57 -1.32
C ASN A 155 -25.04 -17.27 -0.07
N MET A 156 -25.10 -18.61 -0.07
CA MET A 156 -25.67 -19.39 1.03
C MET A 156 -24.95 -19.10 2.36
N GLY A 157 -25.72 -18.68 3.39
CA GLY A 157 -25.22 -18.39 4.73
C GLY A 157 -24.44 -17.08 4.86
N GLN A 158 -24.45 -16.23 3.82
CA GLN A 158 -23.64 -15.01 3.73
C GLN A 158 -24.52 -13.75 3.63
N SER A 159 -23.92 -12.59 3.90
CA SER A 159 -24.46 -11.27 3.58
C SER A 159 -23.39 -10.44 2.87
N SER A 160 -23.78 -9.44 2.08
CA SER A 160 -22.82 -8.41 1.66
C SER A 160 -22.21 -7.70 2.88
N ASN A 161 -22.97 -7.58 3.96
CA ASN A 161 -22.56 -6.87 5.16
C ASN A 161 -21.40 -7.54 5.90
N ASP A 162 -21.17 -8.85 5.72
CA ASP A 162 -20.06 -9.58 6.33
C ASP A 162 -19.02 -10.09 5.30
N THR A 163 -19.41 -10.29 4.04
CA THR A 163 -18.49 -10.74 2.99
C THR A 163 -17.67 -9.61 2.36
N PHE A 164 -18.25 -8.42 2.13
CA PHE A 164 -17.49 -7.29 1.56
C PHE A 164 -16.32 -6.85 2.46
N PRO A 165 -16.50 -6.62 3.78
CA PRO A 165 -15.39 -6.29 4.68
C PRO A 165 -14.36 -7.42 4.79
N THR A 166 -14.81 -8.67 4.67
CA THR A 166 -13.90 -9.82 4.59
C THR A 166 -13.05 -9.74 3.31
N ALA A 167 -13.64 -9.42 2.16
CA ALA A 167 -12.92 -9.28 0.89
C ALA A 167 -11.94 -8.11 0.94
N MET A 168 -12.33 -6.99 1.53
CA MET A 168 -11.46 -5.84 1.75
C MET A 168 -10.21 -6.23 2.53
N HIS A 169 -10.37 -6.91 3.67
CA HIS A 169 -9.24 -7.34 4.50
C HIS A 169 -8.30 -8.30 3.78
N ILE A 170 -8.84 -9.26 3.03
CA ILE A 170 -8.05 -10.20 2.22
C ILE A 170 -7.26 -9.43 1.15
N ALA A 171 -7.94 -8.59 0.35
CA ALA A 171 -7.30 -7.83 -0.73
C ALA A 171 -6.16 -6.92 -0.23
N VAL A 172 -6.35 -6.27 0.92
CA VAL A 172 -5.31 -5.43 1.54
C VAL A 172 -4.12 -6.27 1.98
N ILE A 173 -4.36 -7.38 2.66
CA ILE A 173 -3.28 -8.25 3.13
C ILE A 173 -2.44 -8.79 1.95
N PHE A 174 -3.08 -9.22 0.87
CA PHE A 174 -2.37 -9.63 -0.35
C PHE A 174 -1.56 -8.48 -0.95
N SER A 175 -2.16 -7.30 -1.11
CA SER A 175 -1.47 -6.15 -1.68
C SER A 175 -0.29 -5.65 -0.82
N LEU A 176 -0.41 -5.73 0.51
CA LEU A 176 0.69 -5.42 1.42
C LEU A 176 1.84 -6.41 1.26
N ASP A 177 1.53 -7.71 1.28
CA ASP A 177 2.55 -8.77 1.28
C ASP A 177 3.26 -8.94 -0.06
N GLU A 178 2.55 -8.74 -1.16
CA GLU A 178 3.07 -9.03 -2.50
C GLU A 178 3.66 -7.79 -3.16
N LYS A 179 3.16 -6.59 -2.83
CA LYS A 179 3.55 -5.35 -3.51
C LYS A 179 4.35 -4.43 -2.58
N LEU A 180 3.73 -3.92 -1.52
CA LEU A 180 4.30 -2.80 -0.75
C LEU A 180 5.46 -3.20 0.17
N ILE A 181 5.28 -4.22 1.02
CA ILE A 181 6.31 -4.66 1.98
C ILE A 181 7.62 -5.04 1.27
N PRO A 182 7.60 -5.87 0.20
CA PRO A 182 8.82 -6.19 -0.54
C PRO A 182 9.50 -4.95 -1.16
N SER A 183 8.71 -4.01 -1.69
CA SER A 183 9.23 -2.80 -2.32
C SER A 183 9.93 -1.87 -1.32
N ILE A 184 9.36 -1.72 -0.11
CA ILE A 184 10.00 -0.96 0.98
C ILE A 184 11.29 -1.66 1.42
N GLN A 185 11.25 -2.98 1.62
CA GLN A 185 12.44 -3.74 2.06
C GLN A 185 13.59 -3.59 1.07
N GLN A 186 13.31 -3.76 -0.23
CA GLN A 186 14.32 -3.61 -1.28
C GLN A 186 14.90 -2.18 -1.35
N LEU A 187 14.07 -1.16 -1.09
CA LEU A 187 14.53 0.22 -1.00
C LEU A 187 15.42 0.44 0.24
N ILE A 188 15.05 -0.12 1.39
CA ILE A 188 15.87 -0.08 2.62
C ILE A 188 17.23 -0.71 2.33
N ASP A 189 17.25 -1.93 1.79
CA ASP A 189 18.48 -2.71 1.60
C ASP A 189 19.51 -1.96 0.74
N ILE A 190 19.07 -1.28 -0.33
CA ILE A 190 19.99 -0.49 -1.16
C ILE A 190 20.46 0.79 -0.46
N ILE A 191 19.59 1.50 0.27
CA ILE A 191 19.96 2.71 0.99
C ILE A 191 21.04 2.37 2.01
N GLU A 192 20.88 1.25 2.72
CA GLU A 192 21.87 0.76 3.68
C GLU A 192 23.18 0.33 3.05
N SER A 193 23.12 -0.40 1.94
CA SER A 193 24.32 -0.79 1.21
C SER A 193 25.14 0.43 0.78
N LYS A 194 24.47 1.49 0.34
CA LYS A 194 25.13 2.75 -0.05
C LYS A 194 25.63 3.50 1.18
N ALA A 195 24.81 3.59 2.23
CA ALA A 195 25.21 4.18 3.51
C ALA A 195 26.49 3.55 4.07
N ALA A 196 26.56 2.21 4.07
CA ALA A 196 27.74 1.47 4.50
C ALA A 196 29.00 1.86 3.71
N SER A 197 28.87 2.01 2.39
CA SER A 197 29.98 2.41 1.50
C SER A 197 30.45 3.85 1.73
N TRP A 198 29.63 4.68 2.38
CA TRP A 198 29.87 6.11 2.61
C TRP A 198 30.09 6.48 4.07
N MET A 199 30.29 5.48 4.94
CA MET A 199 30.52 5.70 6.37
C MET A 199 31.78 6.50 6.69
N ASN A 200 32.74 6.60 5.77
CA ASN A 200 33.96 7.38 5.95
C ASN A 200 33.97 8.70 5.18
N VAL A 201 32.88 9.06 4.49
CA VAL A 201 32.79 10.31 3.72
C VAL A 201 32.19 11.38 4.62
N VAL A 202 33.02 12.24 5.19
CA VAL A 202 32.59 13.36 6.03
C VAL A 202 31.97 14.46 5.17
N LYS A 203 30.81 14.97 5.60
CA LYS A 203 30.11 16.13 5.03
C LYS A 203 29.70 17.10 6.13
N ILE A 204 29.24 18.28 5.75
CA ILE A 204 28.64 19.24 6.66
C ILE A 204 27.16 18.92 6.87
N GLY A 205 26.76 18.79 8.14
CA GLY A 205 25.37 18.74 8.52
C GLY A 205 24.71 20.10 8.31
N ARG A 206 23.39 20.10 8.07
CA ARG A 206 22.62 21.35 8.00
C ARG A 206 21.41 21.27 8.91
N THR A 207 21.30 22.23 9.81
CA THR A 207 20.13 22.40 10.67
C THR A 207 19.58 23.79 10.41
N HIS A 208 18.25 23.91 10.28
CA HIS A 208 17.62 25.16 9.85
C HIS A 208 18.09 25.67 8.47
N LEU A 209 18.65 24.79 7.64
CA LEU A 209 19.31 25.06 6.35
C LEU A 209 20.67 25.77 6.43
N GLU A 210 21.14 26.10 7.63
CA GLU A 210 22.46 26.68 7.88
C GLU A 210 23.52 25.59 8.05
N ASP A 211 24.78 25.95 7.81
CA ASP A 211 25.91 25.07 8.09
C ASP A 211 25.93 24.68 9.58
N ALA A 212 26.24 23.42 9.85
CA ALA A 212 26.35 22.87 11.20
C ALA A 212 27.64 22.05 11.37
N VAL A 213 27.67 21.15 12.35
CA VAL A 213 28.81 20.27 12.60
C VAL A 213 28.89 19.13 11.57
N PRO A 214 30.07 18.50 11.41
CA PRO A 214 30.23 17.37 10.51
C PRO A 214 29.43 16.12 10.93
N LEU A 215 29.01 15.35 9.92
CA LEU A 215 28.57 13.95 10.01
C LEU A 215 29.07 13.21 8.78
N THR A 216 28.93 11.89 8.71
CA THR A 216 29.24 11.17 7.47
C THR A 216 28.00 11.03 6.59
N VAL A 217 28.22 10.97 5.27
CA VAL A 217 27.14 10.67 4.30
C VAL A 217 26.47 9.33 4.65
N GLY A 218 27.25 8.35 5.12
CA GLY A 218 26.72 7.09 5.62
C GLY A 218 25.77 7.25 6.81
N GLN A 219 26.12 8.08 7.81
CA GLN A 219 25.23 8.36 8.94
C GLN A 219 23.90 8.98 8.50
N GLU A 220 23.93 9.94 7.56
CA GLU A 220 22.74 10.57 7.00
C GLU A 220 21.81 9.54 6.33
N TRP A 221 22.38 8.68 5.46
CA TRP A 221 21.62 7.66 4.74
C TRP A 221 21.12 6.52 5.62
N TYR A 222 21.87 6.13 6.65
CA TYR A 222 21.36 5.19 7.67
C TYR A 222 20.17 5.78 8.44
N GLY A 223 20.16 7.11 8.66
CA GLY A 223 19.00 7.81 9.21
C GLY A 223 17.76 7.68 8.33
N TRP A 224 17.92 7.76 7.00
CA TRP A 224 16.83 7.52 6.05
C TRP A 224 16.34 6.07 6.08
N ALA A 225 17.26 5.09 6.08
CA ALA A 225 16.91 3.68 6.21
C ALA A 225 16.16 3.37 7.53
N GLY A 226 16.56 4.02 8.64
CA GLY A 226 15.88 3.93 9.92
C GLY A 226 14.41 4.36 9.85
N GLN A 227 14.11 5.51 9.24
CA GLN A 227 12.72 5.98 9.07
C GLN A 227 11.86 5.00 8.27
N LEU A 228 12.42 4.41 7.21
CA LEU A 228 11.73 3.42 6.39
C LEU A 228 11.50 2.11 7.14
N ARG A 229 12.45 1.67 7.99
CA ARG A 229 12.28 0.49 8.85
C ARG A 229 11.18 0.67 9.88
N ASP A 230 11.17 1.81 10.58
CA ASP A 230 10.15 2.10 11.58
C ASP A 230 8.76 2.10 10.93
N SER A 231 8.64 2.72 9.75
CA SER A 231 7.42 2.70 8.95
C SER A 231 7.02 1.30 8.49
N LEU A 232 7.98 0.48 8.04
CA LEU A 232 7.75 -0.90 7.64
C LEU A 232 7.24 -1.75 8.82
N ASP A 233 7.80 -1.55 10.00
CA ASP A 233 7.39 -2.25 11.21
C ASP A 233 5.99 -1.84 11.67
N ASP A 234 5.63 -0.55 11.56
CA ASP A 234 4.27 -0.08 11.79
C ASP A 234 3.25 -0.72 10.84
N ILE A 235 3.60 -0.82 9.55
CA ILE A 235 2.77 -1.49 8.54
C ILE A 235 2.62 -2.98 8.88
N LYS A 236 3.70 -3.67 9.24
CA LYS A 236 3.65 -5.08 9.65
C LYS A 236 2.78 -5.28 10.89
N ARG A 237 2.86 -4.39 11.89
CA ARG A 237 2.02 -4.44 13.10
C ARG A 237 0.53 -4.28 12.76
N SER A 238 0.18 -3.36 11.86
CA SER A 238 -1.22 -3.07 11.52
C SER A 238 -1.98 -4.24 10.89
N LYS A 239 -1.25 -5.17 10.22
CA LYS A 239 -1.82 -6.42 9.67
C LYS A 239 -2.57 -7.28 10.67
N THR A 240 -2.18 -7.23 11.96
CA THR A 240 -2.78 -8.05 13.02
C THR A 240 -4.29 -7.87 13.10
N ASP A 241 -4.78 -6.65 12.90
CA ASP A 241 -6.22 -6.37 12.92
C ASP A 241 -6.92 -6.75 11.61
N LEU A 242 -6.21 -6.70 10.49
CA LEU A 242 -6.74 -7.09 9.18
C LEU A 242 -6.99 -8.60 9.08
N TYR A 243 -6.29 -9.44 9.85
CA TYR A 243 -6.55 -10.88 9.87
C TYR A 243 -7.90 -11.26 10.52
N LYS A 244 -8.60 -10.34 11.17
CA LYS A 244 -9.90 -10.58 11.82
C LYS A 244 -11.02 -10.38 10.81
N LEU A 245 -11.70 -11.46 10.42
CA LEU A 245 -12.70 -11.46 9.34
C LEU A 245 -14.14 -11.34 9.87
N ALA A 246 -14.95 -10.56 9.14
CA ALA A 246 -16.36 -10.32 9.48
C ALA A 246 -17.28 -11.49 9.10
N VAL A 247 -16.90 -12.35 8.14
CA VAL A 247 -17.74 -13.43 7.62
C VAL A 247 -18.38 -14.30 8.71
N GLY A 248 -19.66 -14.61 8.51
CA GLY A 248 -20.53 -15.28 9.47
C GLY A 248 -21.19 -14.36 10.49
N GLY A 249 -21.02 -13.04 10.39
CA GLY A 249 -21.85 -12.05 11.08
C GLY A 249 -23.23 -11.85 10.42
N THR A 250 -23.35 -12.25 9.14
CA THR A 250 -24.51 -12.08 8.28
C THR A 250 -24.99 -10.63 8.23
N ALA A 251 -26.29 -10.36 8.44
CA ALA A 251 -26.86 -9.04 8.16
C ALA A 251 -26.35 -7.95 9.13
N VAL A 252 -26.31 -8.25 10.43
CA VAL A 252 -26.08 -7.25 11.50
C VAL A 252 -25.16 -7.74 12.63
N GLY A 253 -24.50 -8.89 12.46
CA GLY A 253 -23.54 -9.44 13.42
C GLY A 253 -24.04 -10.64 14.22
N THR A 254 -25.33 -10.95 14.16
CA THR A 254 -25.94 -12.05 14.93
C THR A 254 -25.68 -13.44 14.36
N GLY A 255 -25.28 -13.53 13.09
CA GLY A 255 -25.12 -14.81 12.40
C GLY A 255 -26.43 -15.47 11.99
N LEU A 256 -27.56 -14.74 12.00
CA LEU A 256 -28.85 -15.24 11.54
C LEU A 256 -28.72 -15.87 10.13
N ASN A 257 -29.32 -17.05 9.95
CA ASN A 257 -29.29 -17.89 8.73
C ASN A 257 -27.96 -18.60 8.39
N ALA A 258 -26.87 -18.31 9.09
CA ALA A 258 -25.64 -19.10 9.00
C ALA A 258 -25.74 -20.38 9.86
N PRO A 259 -25.15 -21.52 9.44
CA PRO A 259 -25.11 -22.72 10.27
C PRO A 259 -24.23 -22.53 11.51
N LYS A 260 -24.44 -23.37 12.52
CA LYS A 260 -23.58 -23.39 13.71
C LYS A 260 -22.13 -23.66 13.29
N GLY A 261 -21.19 -22.86 13.78
CA GLY A 261 -19.75 -23.00 13.46
C GLY A 261 -19.28 -22.19 12.26
N PHE A 262 -20.19 -21.77 11.37
CA PHE A 262 -19.87 -21.18 10.06
C PHE A 262 -18.78 -20.11 10.07
N SER A 263 -18.85 -19.15 10.99
CA SER A 263 -17.89 -18.04 11.06
C SER A 263 -16.46 -18.48 11.39
N LYS A 264 -16.28 -19.54 12.19
CA LYS A 264 -14.97 -20.11 12.53
C LYS A 264 -14.46 -20.99 11.39
N ASP A 265 -15.34 -21.83 10.84
CA ASP A 265 -14.99 -22.80 9.82
C ASP A 265 -14.63 -22.11 8.50
N VAL A 266 -15.38 -21.09 8.10
CA VAL A 266 -15.07 -20.29 6.90
C VAL A 266 -13.76 -19.53 7.07
N ALA A 267 -13.52 -18.90 8.23
CA ALA A 267 -12.27 -18.20 8.47
C ALA A 267 -11.06 -19.16 8.46
N ALA A 268 -11.19 -20.34 9.06
CA ALA A 268 -10.16 -21.38 9.02
C ALA A 268 -9.91 -21.88 7.58
N LYS A 269 -10.97 -22.04 6.79
CA LYS A 269 -10.84 -22.43 5.38
C LYS A 269 -10.18 -21.34 4.54
N ILE A 270 -10.52 -20.07 4.77
CA ILE A 270 -9.83 -18.93 4.12
C ILE A 270 -8.34 -18.93 4.52
N ALA A 271 -8.02 -19.16 5.79
CA ALA A 271 -6.63 -19.23 6.26
C ALA A 271 -5.85 -20.35 5.57
N GLU A 272 -6.46 -21.55 5.42
CA GLU A 272 -5.89 -22.68 4.69
C GLU A 272 -5.67 -22.33 3.21
N LEU A 273 -6.69 -21.78 2.53
CA LEU A 273 -6.61 -21.46 1.10
C LEU A 273 -5.58 -20.36 0.78
N THR A 274 -5.39 -19.42 1.70
CA THR A 274 -4.49 -18.27 1.50
C THR A 274 -3.10 -18.47 2.11
N GLN A 275 -2.93 -19.48 2.97
CA GLN A 275 -1.73 -19.68 3.80
C GLN A 275 -1.40 -18.45 4.66
N LYS A 276 -2.45 -17.75 5.14
CA LYS A 276 -2.34 -16.57 6.00
C LYS A 276 -3.15 -16.77 7.28
N PRO A 277 -2.75 -16.18 8.41
CA PRO A 277 -3.35 -16.45 9.73
C PRO A 277 -4.69 -15.73 9.93
N PHE A 278 -5.60 -15.81 8.97
CA PHE A 278 -6.95 -15.27 9.10
C PHE A 278 -7.72 -15.99 10.21
N ILE A 279 -8.46 -15.21 10.99
CA ILE A 279 -9.30 -15.71 12.08
C ILE A 279 -10.67 -15.05 12.01
N THR A 280 -11.66 -15.70 12.62
CA THR A 280 -12.97 -15.07 12.80
C THR A 280 -12.84 -13.87 13.74
N ALA A 281 -13.44 -12.72 13.39
CA ALA A 281 -13.41 -11.57 14.27
C ALA A 281 -14.10 -11.90 15.61
N PRO A 282 -13.51 -11.52 16.76
CA PRO A 282 -14.07 -11.85 18.08
C PRO A 282 -15.41 -11.16 18.34
N ASN A 283 -15.65 -10.01 17.71
CA ASN A 283 -16.92 -9.29 17.76
C ASN A 283 -17.36 -8.91 16.34
N LYS A 284 -18.50 -9.46 15.90
CA LYS A 284 -19.05 -9.24 14.55
C LYS A 284 -19.71 -7.86 14.41
N PHE A 285 -20.30 -7.33 15.47
CA PHE A 285 -20.87 -5.99 15.49
C PHE A 285 -19.80 -4.94 15.25
N THR A 286 -18.63 -5.07 15.91
CA THR A 286 -17.47 -4.20 15.63
C THR A 286 -16.97 -4.38 14.20
N ALA A 287 -16.81 -5.62 13.73
CA ALA A 287 -16.28 -5.90 12.40
C ALA A 287 -17.17 -5.41 11.23
N GLN A 288 -18.46 -5.19 11.48
CA GLN A 288 -19.41 -4.71 10.46
C GLN A 288 -19.75 -3.22 10.62
N GLY A 289 -19.86 -2.76 11.87
CA GLY A 289 -20.22 -1.39 12.24
C GLY A 289 -19.08 -0.38 12.14
N SER A 290 -17.81 -0.83 12.12
CA SER A 290 -16.65 0.07 11.98
C SER A 290 -15.71 -0.34 10.84
N LEU A 291 -14.79 0.55 10.51
CA LEU A 291 -13.73 0.35 9.50
C LEU A 291 -12.33 0.55 10.11
N ASP A 292 -12.21 0.44 11.44
CA ASP A 292 -11.06 0.95 12.17
C ASP A 292 -9.75 0.23 11.84
N ALA A 293 -9.82 -1.07 11.51
CA ALA A 293 -8.64 -1.85 11.10
C ALA A 293 -8.02 -1.28 9.81
N LEU A 294 -8.85 -0.87 8.86
CA LEU A 294 -8.42 -0.27 7.59
C LEU A 294 -7.90 1.16 7.80
N VAL A 295 -8.57 1.95 8.66
CA VAL A 295 -8.10 3.30 9.05
C VAL A 295 -6.73 3.24 9.70
N ARG A 296 -6.52 2.33 10.66
CA ARG A 296 -5.21 2.14 11.31
C ARG A 296 -4.15 1.63 10.34
N ALA A 297 -4.51 0.70 9.46
CA ALA A 297 -3.58 0.20 8.44
C ALA A 297 -3.12 1.33 7.51
N HIS A 298 -4.05 2.16 7.03
CA HIS A 298 -3.69 3.29 6.19
C HIS A 298 -2.92 4.39 6.94
N SER A 299 -3.20 4.61 8.23
CA SER A 299 -2.40 5.54 9.04
C SER A 299 -0.93 5.13 9.12
N ALA A 300 -0.62 3.83 9.21
CA ALA A 300 0.74 3.32 9.13
C ALA A 300 1.35 3.54 7.75
N ILE A 301 0.58 3.30 6.67
CA ILE A 301 0.99 3.56 5.27
C ILE A 301 1.28 5.05 5.04
N LYS A 302 0.49 5.96 5.64
CA LYS A 302 0.76 7.40 5.62
C LYS A 302 2.08 7.73 6.31
N GLY A 303 2.44 7.04 7.39
CA GLY A 303 3.74 7.19 8.06
C GLY A 303 4.91 7.01 7.08
N LEU A 304 4.85 5.96 6.25
CA LEU A 304 5.81 5.74 5.17
C LEU A 304 5.85 6.89 4.16
N ALA A 305 4.69 7.40 3.74
CA ALA A 305 4.61 8.53 2.81
C ALA A 305 5.30 9.79 3.36
N VAL A 306 5.14 10.07 4.66
CA VAL A 306 5.83 11.19 5.34
C VAL A 306 7.35 11.01 5.28
N SER A 307 7.85 9.81 5.60
CA SER A 307 9.28 9.52 5.53
C SER A 307 9.84 9.61 4.11
N LEU A 308 9.13 9.06 3.12
CA LEU A 308 9.54 9.11 1.71
C LEU A 308 9.62 10.56 1.17
N ILE A 309 8.65 11.42 1.52
CA ILE A 309 8.70 12.84 1.16
C ILE A 309 9.96 13.50 1.70
N LYS A 310 10.33 13.22 2.97
CA LYS A 310 11.55 13.78 3.57
C LYS A 310 12.79 13.32 2.80
N ILE A 311 12.92 12.01 2.56
CA ILE A 311 14.08 11.42 1.86
C ILE A 311 14.20 11.96 0.44
N ALA A 312 13.10 12.01 -0.31
CA ALA A 312 13.09 12.55 -1.67
C ALA A 312 13.43 14.05 -1.70
N ASN A 313 12.97 14.82 -0.70
CA ASN A 313 13.35 16.22 -0.55
C ASN A 313 14.85 16.39 -0.27
N ASP A 314 15.40 15.64 0.68
CA ASP A 314 16.83 15.71 0.98
C ASP A 314 17.65 15.37 -0.26
N MET A 315 17.34 14.26 -0.95
CA MET A 315 18.07 13.85 -2.14
C MET A 315 18.06 14.93 -3.25
N ARG A 316 16.89 15.52 -3.54
CA ARG A 316 16.81 16.56 -4.58
C ARG A 316 17.46 17.89 -4.16
N TRP A 317 17.49 18.22 -2.87
CA TRP A 317 18.22 19.39 -2.36
C TRP A 317 19.73 19.17 -2.43
N LEU A 318 20.22 18.02 -1.95
CA LEU A 318 21.63 17.67 -2.00
C LEU A 318 22.15 17.52 -3.44
N ALA A 319 21.28 17.20 -4.40
CA ALA A 319 21.59 17.15 -5.82
C ALA A 319 21.34 18.47 -6.59
N SER A 320 20.87 19.53 -5.92
CA SER A 320 20.61 20.82 -6.58
C SER A 320 21.89 21.38 -7.20
N GLY A 321 21.83 21.84 -8.47
CA GLY A 321 23.04 22.15 -9.21
C GLY A 321 22.83 22.33 -10.72
N PRO A 322 23.89 22.18 -11.54
CA PRO A 322 25.21 21.65 -11.18
C PRO A 322 26.21 22.70 -10.65
N ARG A 323 25.86 24.00 -10.67
CA ARG A 323 26.78 25.09 -10.28
C ARG A 323 26.22 26.07 -9.25
N CYS A 324 24.89 26.13 -9.10
CA CYS A 324 24.21 27.14 -8.29
C CYS A 324 23.37 26.51 -7.17
N GLY A 325 23.80 25.36 -6.66
CA GLY A 325 23.12 24.61 -5.60
C GLY A 325 24.14 23.88 -4.72
N LEU A 326 23.67 22.87 -3.98
CA LEU A 326 24.51 22.09 -3.06
C LEU A 326 25.43 21.11 -3.80
N SER A 327 24.89 20.36 -4.77
CA SER A 327 25.65 19.43 -5.62
C SER A 327 26.54 18.44 -4.86
N GLU A 328 26.15 18.02 -3.64
CA GLU A 328 26.81 16.96 -2.87
C GLU A 328 26.50 15.57 -3.45
N LEU A 329 25.27 15.39 -3.95
CA LEU A 329 24.84 14.18 -4.63
C LEU A 329 24.80 14.38 -6.14
N ILE A 330 25.11 13.31 -6.88
CA ILE A 330 24.95 13.21 -8.32
C ILE A 330 23.93 12.10 -8.58
N LEU A 331 22.74 12.48 -9.05
CA LEU A 331 21.67 11.53 -9.36
C LEU A 331 21.81 10.98 -10.79
N PRO A 332 21.28 9.77 -11.07
CA PRO A 332 21.21 9.23 -12.43
C PRO A 332 20.48 10.16 -13.40
N SER A 333 20.97 10.21 -14.65
CA SER A 333 20.34 10.96 -15.74
C SER A 333 19.49 10.02 -16.59
N ASN A 334 18.20 9.93 -16.30
CA ASN A 334 17.29 8.98 -16.96
C ASN A 334 16.61 9.56 -18.23
N GLU A 335 16.39 10.88 -18.26
CA GLU A 335 15.78 11.57 -19.40
C GLU A 335 16.28 13.02 -19.55
N PRO A 336 16.12 13.64 -20.73
CA PRO A 336 16.36 15.07 -20.90
C PRO A 336 15.45 15.90 -19.98
N GLY A 337 16.03 16.73 -19.11
CA GLY A 337 15.30 17.48 -18.08
C GLY A 337 14.65 18.79 -18.55
N SER A 338 14.82 19.19 -19.80
CA SER A 338 14.18 20.39 -20.32
C SER A 338 14.01 20.36 -21.84
N SER A 339 12.88 20.86 -22.31
CA SER A 339 12.60 21.08 -23.73
C SER A 339 13.43 22.21 -24.35
N ILE A 340 13.97 23.14 -23.54
CA ILE A 340 14.63 24.36 -24.03
C ILE A 340 16.06 24.55 -23.50
N MET A 341 16.46 23.84 -22.43
CA MET A 341 17.80 23.91 -21.85
C MET A 341 18.59 22.62 -22.13
N PRO A 342 19.37 22.54 -23.22
CA PRO A 342 20.19 21.38 -23.51
C PRO A 342 21.14 21.04 -22.36
N GLY A 343 21.22 19.75 -22.01
CA GLY A 343 22.10 19.25 -20.95
C GLY A 343 21.55 19.38 -19.52
N LYS A 344 20.38 20.00 -19.30
CA LYS A 344 19.73 20.01 -17.98
C LYS A 344 19.12 18.64 -17.67
N VAL A 345 19.35 18.14 -16.46
CA VAL A 345 18.76 16.91 -15.91
C VAL A 345 18.08 17.27 -14.59
N ASN A 346 16.86 16.77 -14.37
CA ASN A 346 16.06 17.06 -13.17
C ASN A 346 15.97 15.83 -12.26
N PRO A 347 15.73 16.01 -10.95
CA PRO A 347 15.50 14.93 -10.00
C PRO A 347 14.06 14.37 -10.09
N THR A 348 13.62 13.96 -11.28
CA THR A 348 12.22 13.59 -11.57
C THR A 348 11.67 12.44 -10.73
N GLN A 349 12.51 11.46 -10.38
CA GLN A 349 12.12 10.39 -9.46
C GLN A 349 11.80 10.92 -8.06
N CYS A 350 12.53 11.93 -7.58
CA CYS A 350 12.23 12.58 -6.30
C CYS A 350 10.91 13.36 -6.40
N GLU A 351 10.64 14.03 -7.53
CA GLU A 351 9.39 14.74 -7.78
C GLU A 351 8.19 13.79 -7.77
N ALA A 352 8.31 12.63 -8.42
CA ALA A 352 7.27 11.60 -8.44
C ALA A 352 6.96 11.07 -7.03
N VAL A 353 7.99 10.75 -6.23
CA VAL A 353 7.81 10.29 -4.84
C VAL A 353 7.11 11.34 -3.98
N VAL A 354 7.44 12.63 -4.15
CA VAL A 354 6.76 13.71 -3.42
C VAL A 354 5.28 13.80 -3.81
N MET A 355 4.95 13.71 -5.10
CA MET A 355 3.55 13.71 -5.57
C MET A 355 2.77 12.50 -5.03
N ILE A 356 3.38 11.32 -5.06
CA ILE A 356 2.81 10.09 -4.49
C ILE A 356 2.53 10.27 -3.00
N GLY A 357 3.49 10.79 -2.23
CA GLY A 357 3.31 11.02 -0.80
C GLY A 357 2.16 11.98 -0.50
N ILE A 358 2.04 13.07 -1.26
CA ILE A 358 0.92 14.02 -1.14
C ILE A 358 -0.42 13.33 -1.44
N GLN A 359 -0.48 12.52 -2.50
CA GLN A 359 -1.70 11.78 -2.85
C GLN A 359 -2.11 10.80 -1.76
N VAL A 360 -1.16 10.06 -1.18
CA VAL A 360 -1.42 9.12 -0.07
C VAL A 360 -1.95 9.86 1.16
N MET A 361 -1.40 11.03 1.50
CA MET A 361 -1.91 11.84 2.61
C MET A 361 -3.33 12.37 2.33
N GLY A 362 -3.66 12.69 1.08
CA GLY A 362 -5.01 13.00 0.65
C GLY A 362 -5.97 11.81 0.81
N ASN A 363 -5.54 10.63 0.35
CA ASN A 363 -6.30 9.38 0.51
C ASN A 363 -6.54 9.06 2.00
N ASP A 364 -5.55 9.31 2.88
CA ASP A 364 -5.69 9.11 4.33
C ASP A 364 -6.80 9.98 4.94
N THR A 365 -6.95 11.21 4.45
CA THR A 365 -8.02 12.09 4.88
C THR A 365 -9.39 11.54 4.47
N ALA A 366 -9.53 11.09 3.22
CA ALA A 366 -10.76 10.47 2.74
C ALA A 366 -11.11 9.19 3.51
N ILE A 367 -10.11 8.36 3.81
CA ILE A 367 -10.24 7.13 4.60
C ILE A 367 -10.65 7.42 6.04
N SER A 368 -10.01 8.41 6.68
CA SER A 368 -10.31 8.80 8.06
C SER A 368 -11.74 9.34 8.19
N ILE A 369 -12.16 10.20 7.26
CA ILE A 369 -13.54 10.69 7.19
C ILE A 369 -14.49 9.50 6.98
N SER A 370 -14.24 8.64 6.00
CA SER A 370 -15.06 7.45 5.73
C SER A 370 -15.22 6.54 6.95
N GLY A 371 -14.13 6.30 7.69
CA GLY A 371 -14.14 5.50 8.92
C GLY A 371 -15.05 6.09 10.01
N SER A 372 -15.13 7.42 10.10
CA SER A 372 -15.99 8.12 11.08
C SER A 372 -17.49 8.07 10.79
N GLN A 373 -17.90 7.70 9.57
CA GLN A 373 -19.32 7.75 9.14
C GLN A 373 -20.14 6.49 9.49
N GLY A 374 -19.71 5.71 10.50
CA GLY A 374 -20.46 4.53 10.92
C GLY A 374 -21.82 4.90 11.52
N ASN A 375 -22.89 4.17 11.15
CA ASN A 375 -24.21 4.35 11.73
C ASN A 375 -24.77 3.00 12.18
N PHE A 376 -25.00 2.85 13.48
CA PHE A 376 -25.53 1.63 14.09
C PHE A 376 -24.72 0.38 13.69
N GLU A 377 -25.35 -0.65 13.14
CA GLU A 377 -24.71 -1.95 12.84
C GLU A 377 -23.85 -1.97 11.56
N LEU A 378 -23.76 -0.86 10.80
CA LEU A 378 -23.06 -0.83 9.52
C LEU A 378 -22.35 0.49 9.26
N ASN A 379 -21.05 0.43 8.93
CA ASN A 379 -20.40 1.51 8.19
C ASN A 379 -20.53 1.25 6.68
N ALA A 380 -21.23 2.15 5.98
CA ALA A 380 -21.52 2.06 4.54
C ALA A 380 -20.55 2.89 3.68
N MET A 381 -19.31 3.15 4.13
CA MET A 381 -18.28 3.82 3.33
C MET A 381 -17.23 2.82 2.80
N ARG A 382 -17.65 1.58 2.52
CA ARG A 382 -16.74 0.47 2.21
C ARG A 382 -16.09 0.56 0.81
N PRO A 383 -16.81 0.88 -0.28
CA PRO A 383 -16.18 1.04 -1.59
C PRO A 383 -15.11 2.14 -1.62
N VAL A 384 -15.41 3.31 -1.04
CA VAL A 384 -14.48 4.45 -1.08
C VAL A 384 -13.21 4.19 -0.24
N ILE A 385 -13.35 3.55 0.93
CA ILE A 385 -12.18 3.27 1.77
C ILE A 385 -11.25 2.23 1.11
N ILE A 386 -11.81 1.17 0.51
CA ILE A 386 -10.97 0.12 -0.10
C ILE A 386 -10.29 0.62 -1.37
N ASN A 387 -10.98 1.44 -2.18
CA ASN A 387 -10.40 2.05 -3.37
C ASN A 387 -9.19 2.93 -3.02
N ASN A 388 -9.36 3.85 -2.07
CA ASN A 388 -8.28 4.75 -1.66
C ASN A 388 -7.09 3.98 -1.05
N LEU A 389 -7.37 2.97 -0.24
CA LEU A 389 -6.34 2.20 0.45
C LEU A 389 -5.53 1.34 -0.53
N LEU A 390 -6.19 0.61 -1.43
CA LEU A 390 -5.49 -0.18 -2.47
C LEU A 390 -4.75 0.73 -3.46
N HIS A 391 -5.31 1.88 -3.82
CA HIS A 391 -4.63 2.88 -4.64
C HIS A 391 -3.34 3.36 -3.97
N SER A 392 -3.38 3.75 -2.69
CA SER A 392 -2.19 4.14 -1.92
C SER A 392 -1.12 3.05 -1.89
N ILE A 393 -1.52 1.79 -1.66
CA ILE A 393 -0.60 0.64 -1.65
C ILE A 393 0.10 0.49 -3.01
N LEU A 394 -0.66 0.56 -4.11
CA LEU A 394 -0.13 0.42 -5.46
C LEU A 394 0.90 1.51 -5.78
N ILE A 395 0.51 2.78 -5.64
CA ILE A 395 1.38 3.90 -6.04
C ILE A 395 2.62 4.01 -5.15
N LEU A 396 2.53 3.61 -3.88
CA LEU A 396 3.71 3.55 -3.00
C LEU A 396 4.63 2.39 -3.36
N ALA A 397 4.10 1.22 -3.67
CA ALA A 397 4.90 0.07 -4.09
C ALA A 397 5.69 0.41 -5.37
N ASP A 398 4.98 0.89 -6.40
CA ASP A 398 5.57 1.30 -7.67
C ASP A 398 6.56 2.46 -7.46
N GLY A 399 6.18 3.45 -6.65
CA GLY A 399 7.03 4.59 -6.30
C GLY A 399 8.33 4.17 -5.61
N CYS A 400 8.27 3.28 -4.62
CA CYS A 400 9.45 2.74 -3.94
C CYS A 400 10.35 1.99 -4.94
N GLN A 401 9.77 1.16 -5.79
CA GLN A 401 10.51 0.39 -6.78
C GLN A 401 11.23 1.31 -7.78
N LYS A 402 10.52 2.30 -8.34
CA LYS A 402 11.10 3.22 -9.34
C LYS A 402 12.10 4.18 -8.72
N PHE A 403 11.84 4.66 -7.51
CA PHE A 403 12.80 5.47 -6.78
C PHE A 403 14.09 4.71 -6.48
N ARG A 404 13.98 3.43 -6.12
CA ARG A 404 15.13 2.53 -5.95
C ARG A 404 15.94 2.42 -7.25
N GLU A 405 15.30 1.92 -8.30
CA GLU A 405 15.93 1.57 -9.59
C GLU A 405 16.54 2.79 -10.31
N PHE A 406 15.81 3.90 -10.35
CA PHE A 406 16.14 5.04 -11.21
C PHE A 406 16.69 6.25 -10.44
N SER A 407 16.87 6.14 -9.13
CA SER A 407 17.48 7.22 -8.33
C SER A 407 18.51 6.67 -7.36
N VAL A 408 18.08 5.91 -6.35
CA VAL A 408 18.92 5.53 -5.21
C VAL A 408 20.11 4.67 -5.63
N GLU A 409 19.88 3.62 -6.44
CA GLU A 409 20.93 2.69 -6.88
C GLU A 409 22.09 3.42 -7.57
N GLY A 410 21.78 4.27 -8.55
CA GLY A 410 22.78 4.97 -9.35
C GLY A 410 23.30 6.29 -8.75
N THR A 411 22.81 6.72 -7.57
CA THR A 411 23.30 7.95 -6.94
C THR A 411 24.78 7.83 -6.56
N THR A 412 25.59 8.84 -6.91
CA THR A 412 27.00 8.94 -6.51
C THR A 412 27.28 10.25 -5.77
N LEU A 413 28.48 10.40 -5.23
CA LEU A 413 28.89 11.58 -4.46
C LEU A 413 29.78 12.50 -5.29
N ASN A 414 29.60 13.80 -5.10
CA ASN A 414 30.57 14.80 -5.54
C ASN A 414 31.58 15.05 -4.41
N ASN A 415 32.62 14.22 -4.35
CA ASN A 415 33.62 14.28 -3.28
C ASN A 415 34.33 15.63 -3.18
N GLU A 416 34.56 16.30 -4.32
CA GLU A 416 35.20 17.63 -4.34
C GLU A 416 34.33 18.66 -3.64
N LYS A 417 33.03 18.72 -3.98
CA LYS A 417 32.09 19.67 -3.38
C LYS A 417 31.83 19.39 -1.90
N ILE A 418 31.70 18.11 -1.54
CA ILE A 418 31.56 17.71 -0.14
C ILE A 418 32.78 18.16 0.67
N LYS A 419 34.00 17.94 0.15
CA LYS A 419 35.24 18.36 0.80
C LYS A 419 35.32 19.88 0.94
N GLU A 420 34.98 20.62 -0.11
CA GLU A 420 34.92 22.09 -0.09
C GLU A 420 34.07 22.60 1.08
N TYR A 421 32.86 22.07 1.26
CA TYR A 421 32.01 22.48 2.38
C TYR A 421 32.60 22.15 3.75
N VAL A 422 33.24 20.99 3.89
CA VAL A 422 33.89 20.62 5.16
C VAL A 422 35.06 21.55 5.49
N ASP A 423 35.86 21.92 4.49
CA ASP A 423 37.02 22.79 4.66
C ASP A 423 36.60 24.25 4.94
N ASP A 424 35.51 24.72 4.32
CA ASP A 424 35.05 26.12 4.40
C ASP A 424 34.16 26.40 5.62
N SER A 425 33.53 25.37 6.21
CA SER A 425 32.60 25.57 7.33
C SER A 425 33.30 26.07 8.59
N VAL A 426 32.84 27.23 9.08
CA VAL A 426 33.30 27.79 10.36
C VAL A 426 32.69 27.09 11.58
N MET A 427 31.70 26.21 11.40
CA MET A 427 31.03 25.51 12.50
C MET A 427 31.87 24.36 13.10
N LEU A 428 32.98 24.01 12.46
CA LEU A 428 34.00 23.14 13.08
C LEU A 428 34.55 23.74 14.39
N VAL A 429 34.36 25.04 14.61
CA VAL A 429 34.72 25.74 15.85
C VAL A 429 34.05 25.13 17.09
N THR A 430 32.93 24.42 16.94
CA THR A 430 32.23 23.76 18.05
C THR A 430 33.15 22.80 18.81
N ALA A 431 34.10 22.15 18.13
CA ALA A 431 35.10 21.28 18.76
C ALA A 431 36.02 22.02 19.74
N LEU A 432 36.16 23.35 19.61
CA LEU A 432 36.99 24.17 20.49
C LEU A 432 36.24 24.60 21.76
N SER A 433 34.91 24.56 21.79
CA SER A 433 34.12 25.04 22.92
C SER A 433 34.46 24.37 24.26
N PRO A 434 34.71 23.05 24.34
CA PRO A 434 35.19 22.41 25.57
C PRO A 434 36.60 22.82 26.01
N ILE A 435 37.41 23.38 25.11
CA ILE A 435 38.83 23.71 25.34
C ILE A 435 39.00 25.18 25.73
N ILE A 436 38.39 26.09 24.96
CA ILE A 436 38.56 27.54 25.11
C ILE A 436 37.28 28.25 25.55
N GLY A 437 36.18 27.53 25.74
CA GLY A 437 34.87 28.08 26.10
C GLY A 437 34.05 28.57 24.91
N TYR A 438 32.73 28.58 25.08
CA TYR A 438 31.78 28.96 24.04
C TYR A 438 32.00 30.39 23.50
N GLN A 439 32.16 31.39 24.38
CA GLN A 439 32.31 32.79 23.96
C GLN A 439 33.55 33.02 23.09
N ASN A 440 34.67 32.39 23.42
CA ASN A 440 35.88 32.50 22.59
C ASN A 440 35.70 31.80 21.24
N SER A 441 35.03 30.63 21.24
CA SER A 441 34.69 29.91 20.01
C SER A 441 33.78 30.74 19.09
N ALA A 442 32.75 31.38 19.66
CA ALA A 442 31.85 32.25 18.92
C ALA A 442 32.60 33.44 18.27
N HIS A 443 33.42 34.17 19.03
CA HIS A 443 34.20 35.27 18.48
C HIS A 443 35.18 34.84 17.38
N ILE A 444 35.76 33.64 17.47
CA ILE A 444 36.62 33.09 16.40
C ILE A 444 35.81 32.87 15.12
N ALA A 445 34.63 32.24 15.20
CA ALA A 445 33.80 32.02 14.02
C ALA A 445 33.26 33.33 13.43
N GLU A 446 32.78 34.24 14.27
CA GLU A 446 32.34 35.59 13.84
C GLU A 446 33.47 36.34 13.14
N ASN A 447 34.70 36.25 13.65
CA ASN A 447 35.85 36.89 13.02
C ASN A 447 36.23 36.25 11.68
N ALA A 448 36.14 34.91 11.57
CA ALA A 448 36.40 34.18 10.34
C ALA A 448 35.43 34.61 9.24
N ILE A 449 34.13 34.67 9.56
CA ILE A 449 33.08 35.15 8.67
C ILE A 449 33.33 36.62 8.28
N GLN A 450 33.52 37.51 9.27
CA GLN A 450 33.65 38.95 9.04
C GLN A 450 34.84 39.29 8.13
N LYS A 451 35.95 38.57 8.28
CA LYS A 451 37.18 38.81 7.52
C LYS A 451 37.31 37.93 6.27
N ASN A 452 36.38 37.00 6.06
CA ASN A 452 36.42 36.01 4.98
C ASN A 452 37.77 35.25 4.96
N ILE A 453 38.15 34.71 6.12
CA ILE A 453 39.35 33.89 6.33
C ILE A 453 38.93 32.52 6.86
N THR A 454 39.82 31.54 6.78
CA THR A 454 39.55 30.19 7.29
C THR A 454 39.36 30.19 8.81
N LEU A 455 38.64 29.18 9.31
CA LEU A 455 38.49 28.98 10.74
C LEU A 455 39.85 28.85 11.45
N LYS A 456 40.81 28.14 10.82
CA LYS A 456 42.16 27.96 11.34
C LYS A 456 42.88 29.31 11.47
N GLU A 457 42.91 30.11 10.42
CA GLU A 457 43.54 31.45 10.45
C GLU A 457 42.95 32.34 11.56
N SER A 458 41.62 32.37 11.68
CA SER A 458 40.94 33.10 12.74
C SER A 458 41.33 32.58 14.13
N ALA A 459 41.31 31.27 14.35
CA ALA A 459 41.64 30.63 15.62
C ALA A 459 43.09 30.93 16.07
N ILE A 460 44.07 30.82 15.16
CA ILE A 460 45.46 31.12 15.48
C ILE A 460 45.66 32.62 15.74
N SER A 461 45.04 33.49 14.92
CA SER A 461 45.14 34.94 15.11
C SER A 461 44.53 35.43 16.43
N SER A 462 43.59 34.67 17.01
CA SER A 462 42.96 35.00 18.30
C SER A 462 43.89 34.83 19.50
N GLY A 463 44.98 34.05 19.36
CA GLY A 463 45.89 33.69 20.45
C GLY A 463 45.27 32.79 21.52
N LYS A 464 44.07 32.23 21.29
CA LYS A 464 43.36 31.36 22.25
C LYS A 464 43.75 29.89 22.14
N ILE A 465 44.34 29.47 21.03
CA ILE A 465 44.74 28.10 20.77
C ILE A 465 45.99 28.06 19.88
N SER A 466 46.85 27.06 20.08
CA SER A 466 48.01 26.81 19.22
C SER A 466 47.60 26.13 17.91
N GLU A 467 48.48 26.16 16.91
CA GLU A 467 48.23 25.45 15.65
C GLU A 467 48.14 23.93 15.84
N GLU A 468 49.04 23.37 16.65
CA GLU A 468 49.07 21.95 16.98
C GLU A 468 47.78 21.51 17.70
N ASP A 469 47.31 22.29 18.67
CA ASP A 469 46.06 21.99 19.36
C ASP A 469 44.86 22.15 18.42
N PHE A 470 44.85 23.15 17.55
CA PHE A 470 43.78 23.31 16.56
C PHE A 470 43.68 22.06 15.67
N ASP A 471 44.77 21.61 15.07
CA ASP A 471 44.78 20.44 14.19
C ASP A 471 44.42 19.15 14.94
N LYS A 472 44.76 19.07 16.23
CA LYS A 472 44.39 17.95 17.11
C LYS A 472 42.90 17.90 17.40
N TYR A 473 42.29 19.04 17.73
CA TYR A 473 40.89 19.10 18.17
C TYR A 473 39.90 19.27 17.01
N VAL A 474 40.28 19.99 15.96
CA VAL A 474 39.46 20.24 14.77
C VAL A 474 39.78 19.19 13.71
N ASN A 475 39.37 17.96 13.99
CA ASN A 475 39.49 16.82 13.09
C ASN A 475 38.10 16.36 12.66
N ALA A 476 37.72 16.66 11.41
CA ALA A 476 36.35 16.50 10.94
C ALA A 476 35.82 15.05 11.05
N ILE A 477 36.64 14.02 10.80
CA ILE A 477 36.22 12.62 10.95
C ILE A 477 36.10 12.23 12.43
N ALA A 478 36.98 12.73 13.31
CA ALA A 478 36.84 12.48 14.75
C ALA A 478 35.59 13.16 15.33
N MET A 479 35.11 14.25 14.71
CA MET A 479 33.90 14.96 15.09
C MET A 479 32.60 14.24 14.72
N THR A 480 32.63 13.18 13.89
CA THR A 480 31.43 12.43 13.51
C THR A 480 31.04 11.34 14.51
N GLY A 481 31.84 11.12 15.56
CA GLY A 481 31.63 10.02 16.52
C GLY A 481 31.86 8.63 15.90
N ASN A 482 31.42 7.58 16.61
CA ASN A 482 31.62 6.19 16.21
C ASN A 482 30.30 5.55 15.75
N GLY A 483 30.20 5.17 14.48
CA GLY A 483 29.04 4.46 13.94
C GLY A 483 27.77 5.33 13.94
N LEU A 484 26.66 4.79 14.47
CA LEU A 484 25.32 5.41 14.40
C LEU A 484 24.74 5.81 15.77
N SER A 485 25.36 5.40 16.86
CA SER A 485 24.75 5.47 18.20
C SER A 485 24.91 6.83 18.89
N GLY A 486 25.72 7.74 18.32
CA GLY A 486 26.12 8.96 19.02
C GLY A 486 27.13 8.68 20.15
N ALA A 487 27.15 9.55 21.15
CA ALA A 487 28.09 9.52 22.28
C ALA A 487 27.92 8.29 23.19
#